data_AF-A0AAX3WP74-F1
#
_entry.id   AF-A0AAX3WP74-F1
#
_cell.length_a   1.000
_cell.length_b   1.000
_cell.length_c   1.000
_cell.angle_alpha   90.00
_cell.angle_beta   90.00
_cell.angle_gamma   90.00
#
_symmetry.space_group_name_H-M   'P 1'
#
loop_
_entity.id
_entity.type
_entity.pdbx_description
1 polymer ?
#
loop_
_entity_poly.entity_id
_entity_poly.type
_entity_poly.pdbx_seq_one_letter_code
_entity_poly.pdbx_strand_id
1 'polypeptide(L)'
;MSLTNHLRVFICVVFMGVLVGYVFNAKKDITDNEYIEVVKEGYLSNFSDVTVRNAFNYAFFEPYWRYYEAKTGEHVVELSGDITFQGKKGHAILQFVVDEQNMAFSAHAMKFNDNVLSVEQKNNLIGMVYKTWQMKQLAYQ
;
A
#
# COMPACT_ATOMS: atom_id res chain seq x y z
N MET A 1 -31.16 42.84 -20.17
CA MET A 1 -30.09 41.81 -20.07
C MET A 1 -30.51 40.65 -20.98
N SER A 2 -29.75 40.34 -22.04
CA SER A 2 -30.21 39.47 -23.14
C SER A 2 -30.18 37.98 -22.75
N LEU A 3 -31.22 37.23 -23.14
CA LEU A 3 -31.42 35.78 -22.94
C LEU A 3 -30.18 34.95 -23.33
N THR A 4 -29.42 35.41 -24.32
CA THR A 4 -28.17 34.81 -24.80
C THR A 4 -27.07 34.77 -23.73
N ASN A 5 -26.98 35.76 -22.84
CA ASN A 5 -25.96 35.80 -21.80
C ASN A 5 -26.26 34.83 -20.67
N HIS A 6 -27.54 34.65 -20.31
CA HIS A 6 -27.95 33.66 -19.32
C HIS A 6 -27.71 32.23 -19.82
N LEU A 7 -27.94 31.95 -21.10
CA LEU A 7 -27.67 30.65 -21.71
C LEU A 7 -26.17 30.32 -21.74
N ARG A 8 -25.31 31.30 -22.06
CA ARG A 8 -23.84 31.14 -22.05
C ARG A 8 -23.31 30.82 -20.64
N VAL A 9 -23.78 31.55 -19.63
CA VAL A 9 -23.37 31.32 -18.23
C VAL A 9 -23.82 29.94 -17.78
N PHE A 10 -25.05 29.53 -18.11
CA PHE A 10 -25.57 28.22 -17.75
C PHE A 10 -24.75 27.07 -18.35
N ILE A 11 -24.39 27.16 -19.63
CA ILE A 11 -23.52 26.18 -20.29
C ILE A 11 -22.16 26.10 -19.59
N CYS A 12 -21.52 27.23 -19.30
CA CYS A 12 -20.22 27.24 -18.61
C CYS A 12 -20.28 26.62 -17.20
N VAL A 13 -21.36 26.85 -16.44
CA VAL A 13 -21.54 26.27 -15.10
C VAL A 13 -21.74 24.76 -15.17
N VAL A 14 -22.52 24.27 -16.14
CA VAL A 14 -22.73 22.82 -16.34
C VAL A 14 -21.43 22.14 -16.77
N PHE A 15 -20.69 22.71 -17.73
CA PHE A 15 -19.41 22.15 -18.17
C PHE A 15 -18.36 22.16 -17.06
N MET A 16 -18.26 23.24 -16.27
CA MET A 16 -17.38 23.27 -15.10
C MET A 16 -17.82 22.27 -14.03
N GLY A 17 -19.12 22.11 -13.78
CA GLY A 17 -19.64 21.09 -12.85
C GLY A 17 -19.32 19.66 -13.30
N VAL A 18 -19.41 19.38 -14.60
CA VAL A 18 -19.02 18.09 -15.18
C VAL A 18 -17.50 17.88 -15.09
N LEU A 19 -16.68 18.88 -15.43
CA LEU A 19 -15.22 18.80 -15.31
C LEU A 19 -14.78 18.58 -13.85
N VAL A 20 -15.39 19.29 -12.91
CA VAL A 20 -15.20 19.11 -11.48
C VAL A 20 -15.60 17.69 -11.07
N GLY A 21 -16.78 17.21 -11.47
CA GLY A 21 -17.23 15.84 -11.18
C GLY A 21 -16.33 14.74 -11.75
N TYR A 22 -15.75 14.94 -12.94
CA TYR A 22 -14.76 14.05 -13.53
C TYR A 22 -13.43 14.07 -12.75
N VAL A 23 -12.96 15.24 -12.34
CA VAL A 23 -11.71 15.41 -11.57
C VAL A 23 -11.83 14.84 -10.15
N PHE A 24 -13.00 14.96 -9.53
CA PHE A 24 -13.26 14.43 -8.18
C PHE A 24 -13.63 12.94 -8.15
N ASN A 25 -13.63 12.23 -9.28
CA ASN A 25 -13.75 10.77 -9.32
C ASN A 25 -12.43 10.08 -8.90
N ALA A 26 -11.79 10.58 -7.84
CA ALA A 26 -10.68 9.89 -7.20
C ALA A 26 -11.26 8.68 -6.45
N LYS A 27 -10.86 7.46 -6.84
CA LYS A 27 -11.16 6.26 -6.05
C LYS A 27 -10.59 6.47 -4.64
N LYS A 28 -11.45 6.51 -3.64
CA LYS A 28 -11.06 6.54 -2.24
C LYS A 28 -10.33 5.23 -1.92
N ASP A 29 -9.13 5.33 -1.36
CA ASP A 29 -8.39 4.16 -0.88
C ASP A 29 -9.20 3.44 0.22
N ILE A 30 -9.21 2.11 0.16
CA ILE A 30 -9.88 1.27 1.16
C ILE A 30 -8.84 0.91 2.22
N THR A 31 -8.90 1.57 3.37
CA THR A 31 -7.94 1.36 4.48
C THR A 31 -8.49 0.50 5.61
N ASP A 32 -9.78 0.18 5.57
CA ASP A 32 -10.50 -0.63 6.54
C ASP A 32 -11.14 -1.81 5.80
N ASN A 33 -10.41 -2.94 5.79
CA ASN A 33 -10.82 -4.17 5.11
C ASN A 33 -10.19 -5.36 5.84
N GLU A 34 -10.93 -6.47 5.96
CA GLU A 34 -10.50 -7.66 6.69
C GLU A 34 -9.18 -8.25 6.15
N TYR A 35 -8.92 -8.15 4.85
CA TYR A 35 -7.69 -8.65 4.24
C TYR A 35 -6.46 -7.88 4.70
N ILE A 36 -6.61 -6.60 5.04
CA ILE A 36 -5.53 -5.82 5.65
C ILE A 36 -5.15 -6.45 6.99
N GLU A 37 -6.13 -6.86 7.79
CA GLU A 37 -5.88 -7.48 9.09
C GLU A 37 -5.33 -8.91 8.94
N VAL A 38 -5.78 -9.68 7.94
CA VAL A 38 -5.17 -10.98 7.57
C VAL A 38 -3.68 -10.85 7.33
N VAL A 39 -3.25 -9.85 6.54
CA VAL A 39 -1.83 -9.65 6.26
C VAL A 39 -1.08 -9.16 7.49
N LYS A 40 -1.64 -8.18 8.22
CA LYS A 40 -0.98 -7.59 9.40
C LYS A 40 -0.76 -8.60 10.52
N GLU A 41 -1.74 -9.44 10.81
CA GLU A 41 -1.70 -10.43 11.90
C GLU A 41 -1.07 -11.76 11.48
N GLY A 42 -0.94 -11.99 10.18
CA GLY A 42 -0.32 -13.20 9.68
C GLY A 42 1.20 -13.16 9.65
N TYR A 43 1.77 -14.23 9.08
CA TYR A 43 3.20 -14.52 9.08
C TYR A 43 3.67 -14.75 7.65
N LEU A 44 4.83 -14.20 7.29
CA LEU A 44 5.48 -14.57 6.03
C LEU A 44 6.05 -15.98 6.14
N SER A 45 6.01 -16.76 5.06
CA SER A 45 6.31 -18.20 5.07
C SER A 45 7.67 -18.57 5.68
N ASN A 46 8.65 -17.67 5.62
CA ASN A 46 10.00 -17.88 6.16
C ASN A 46 10.21 -17.28 7.56
N PHE A 47 9.18 -16.68 8.16
CA PHE A 47 9.27 -15.96 9.42
C PHE A 47 8.01 -16.17 10.28
N SER A 48 8.07 -17.14 11.19
CA SER A 48 6.97 -17.52 12.09
C SER A 48 6.94 -16.79 13.42
N ASP A 49 8.00 -16.06 13.76
CA ASP A 49 8.23 -15.60 15.13
C ASP A 49 7.57 -14.25 15.43
N VAL A 50 7.18 -13.52 14.38
CA VAL A 50 6.60 -12.19 14.49
C VAL A 50 5.64 -11.92 13.32
N THR A 51 4.52 -11.29 13.66
CA THR A 51 3.51 -10.86 12.67
C THR A 51 4.08 -9.83 11.70
N VAL A 52 3.51 -9.73 10.50
CA VAL A 52 3.93 -8.71 9.52
C VAL A 52 3.81 -7.31 10.12
N ARG A 53 2.72 -6.98 10.83
CA ARG A 53 2.55 -5.67 11.49
C ARG A 53 3.74 -5.34 12.37
N ASN A 54 4.10 -6.26 13.26
CA ASN A 54 5.14 -6.01 14.25
C ASN A 54 6.53 -5.95 13.62
N ALA A 55 6.83 -6.78 12.63
CA ALA A 55 8.12 -6.71 11.92
C ALA A 55 8.27 -5.38 11.17
N PHE A 56 7.23 -4.96 10.46
CA PHE A 56 7.29 -3.80 9.57
C PHE A 56 7.17 -2.46 10.31
N ASN A 57 6.49 -2.39 11.46
CA ASN A 57 6.37 -1.16 12.26
C ASN A 57 7.71 -0.58 12.75
N TYR A 58 8.75 -1.40 12.89
CA TYR A 58 10.09 -0.89 13.28
C TYR A 58 10.95 -0.49 12.09
N ALA A 59 10.63 -0.99 10.89
CA ALA A 59 11.42 -0.75 9.70
C ALA A 59 10.89 0.45 8.89
N PHE A 60 9.58 0.63 8.85
CA PHE A 60 8.91 1.70 8.12
C PHE A 60 8.65 2.92 9.01
N PHE A 61 8.85 4.10 8.44
CA PHE A 61 8.36 5.35 8.97
C PHE A 61 6.97 5.61 8.40
N GLU A 62 5.98 5.79 9.28
CA GLU A 62 4.57 6.04 8.94
C GLU A 62 3.99 5.04 7.90
N PRO A 63 3.96 3.73 8.22
CA PRO A 63 3.43 2.73 7.30
C PRO A 63 1.95 2.99 6.97
N TYR A 64 1.63 3.07 5.68
CA TYR A 64 0.29 3.21 5.15
C TYR A 64 -0.17 1.90 4.51
N TRP A 65 -1.39 1.48 4.86
CA TRP A 65 -2.00 0.24 4.41
C TRP A 65 -3.26 0.53 3.61
N ARG A 66 -3.38 -0.12 2.46
CA ARG A 66 -4.62 -0.09 1.68
C ARG A 66 -4.91 -1.43 1.04
N TYR A 67 -6.17 -1.62 0.73
CA TYR A 67 -6.70 -2.73 -0.04
C TYR A 67 -7.22 -2.24 -1.38
N TYR A 68 -7.05 -3.06 -2.41
CA TYR A 68 -7.76 -2.94 -3.66
C TYR A 68 -7.88 -4.30 -4.35
N GLU A 69 -8.93 -4.46 -5.16
CA GLU A 69 -9.03 -5.55 -6.12
C GLU A 69 -8.29 -5.17 -7.40
N ALA A 70 -7.34 -6.00 -7.82
CA ALA A 70 -6.60 -5.81 -9.06
C ALA A 70 -7.52 -6.01 -10.28
N LYS A 71 -7.11 -5.51 -11.45
CA LYS A 71 -7.87 -5.74 -12.70
C LYS A 71 -7.98 -7.22 -13.09
N THR A 72 -7.09 -8.04 -12.54
CA THR A 72 -7.06 -9.50 -12.67
C THR A 72 -8.02 -10.20 -11.72
N GLY A 73 -8.71 -9.48 -10.84
CA GLY A 73 -9.60 -10.03 -9.80
C GLY A 73 -8.88 -10.43 -8.52
N GLU A 74 -7.57 -10.21 -8.41
CA GLU A 74 -6.81 -10.57 -7.21
C GLU A 74 -7.04 -9.55 -6.08
N HIS A 75 -7.21 -10.04 -4.86
CA HIS A 75 -7.29 -9.22 -3.65
C HIS A 75 -5.89 -8.81 -3.21
N VAL A 76 -5.57 -7.53 -3.32
CA VAL A 76 -4.24 -7.01 -3.02
C VAL A 76 -4.29 -6.11 -1.80
N VAL A 77 -3.42 -6.41 -0.84
CA VAL A 77 -3.09 -5.52 0.26
C VAL A 77 -1.74 -4.90 -0.04
N GLU A 78 -1.68 -3.58 -0.01
CA GLU A 78 -0.46 -2.82 -0.21
C GLU A 78 -0.04 -2.15 1.08
N LEU A 79 1.21 -2.40 1.48
CA LEU A 79 1.92 -1.61 2.47
C LEU A 79 2.85 -0.65 1.74
N SER A 80 2.81 0.62 2.12
CA SER A 80 3.71 1.66 1.62
C SER A 80 4.26 2.50 2.77
N GLY A 81 5.42 3.10 2.57
CA GLY A 81 5.99 4.02 3.55
C GLY A 81 7.48 4.20 3.35
N ASP A 82 8.04 5.13 4.12
CA ASP A 82 9.45 5.47 4.01
C ASP A 82 10.30 4.49 4.80
N ILE A 83 11.45 4.09 4.24
CA ILE A 83 12.35 3.11 4.83
C ILE A 83 13.80 3.42 4.47
N THR A 84 14.73 2.97 5.32
CA THR A 84 16.15 2.90 4.96
C THR A 84 16.49 1.50 4.48
N PHE A 85 16.73 1.34 3.18
CA PHE A 85 17.09 0.07 2.56
C PHE A 85 18.48 0.19 1.91
N GLN A 86 19.38 -0.74 2.24
CA GLN A 86 20.78 -0.74 1.77
C GLN A 86 21.52 0.61 1.99
N GLY A 87 21.29 1.23 3.16
CA GLY A 87 21.90 2.51 3.52
C GLY A 87 21.31 3.73 2.81
N LYS A 88 20.25 3.56 2.00
CA LYS A 88 19.56 4.64 1.30
C LYS A 88 18.17 4.85 1.89
N LYS A 89 17.83 6.09 2.19
CA LYS A 89 16.45 6.48 2.49
C LYS A 89 15.65 6.52 1.19
N GLY A 90 14.41 6.03 1.24
CA GLY A 90 13.50 6.06 0.11
C GLY A 90 12.13 5.55 0.50
N HIS A 91 11.26 5.41 -0.49
CA HIS A 91 9.90 4.95 -0.31
C HIS A 91 9.77 3.51 -0.78
N ALA A 92 9.24 2.61 0.05
CA ALA A 92 9.01 1.23 -0.34
C ALA A 92 7.51 0.94 -0.45
N ILE A 93 7.16 0.09 -1.41
CA ILE A 93 5.82 -0.44 -1.61
C ILE A 93 5.92 -1.96 -1.65
N LEU A 94 5.10 -2.65 -0.86
CA LEU A 94 4.98 -4.10 -0.84
C LEU A 94 3.53 -4.48 -1.09
N GLN A 95 3.33 -5.42 -2.01
CA GLN A 95 2.02 -5.94 -2.36
C GLN A 95 1.92 -7.39 -1.95
N PHE A 96 0.84 -7.71 -1.23
CA PHE A 96 0.48 -9.04 -0.79
C PHE A 96 -0.81 -9.45 -1.50
N VAL A 97 -0.82 -10.64 -2.09
CA VAL A 97 -2.02 -11.22 -2.68
C VAL A 97 -2.65 -12.14 -1.63
N VAL A 98 -3.94 -11.93 -1.36
CA VAL A 98 -4.73 -12.68 -0.38
C VAL A 98 -5.57 -13.74 -1.10
N ASP A 99 -5.50 -14.97 -0.60
CA ASP A 99 -6.36 -16.09 -0.97
C ASP A 99 -7.56 -16.09 -0.02
N GLU A 100 -8.73 -15.70 -0.54
CA GLU A 100 -9.98 -15.61 0.22
C GLU A 100 -10.44 -16.95 0.80
N GLN A 101 -10.15 -18.07 0.13
CA GLN A 101 -10.65 -19.38 0.55
C GLN A 101 -9.95 -19.87 1.81
N ASN A 102 -8.65 -19.62 1.89
CA ASN A 102 -7.79 -20.10 2.96
C ASN A 102 -7.45 -19.01 3.98
N MET A 103 -7.87 -17.76 3.74
CA MET A 103 -7.44 -16.57 4.48
C MET A 103 -5.91 -16.53 4.65
N ALA A 104 -5.21 -16.92 3.58
CA ALA A 104 -3.77 -16.96 3.49
C ALA A 104 -3.28 -15.84 2.55
N PHE A 105 -2.00 -15.51 2.60
CA PHE A 105 -1.44 -14.49 1.72
C PHE A 105 -0.01 -14.82 1.30
N SER A 106 0.43 -14.21 0.21
CA SER A 106 1.81 -14.29 -0.25
C SER A 106 2.32 -12.92 -0.70
N ALA A 107 3.60 -12.66 -0.46
CA ALA A 107 4.26 -11.47 -0.99
C ALA A 107 4.41 -11.60 -2.51
N HIS A 108 3.96 -10.58 -3.25
CA HIS A 108 3.92 -10.59 -4.71
C HIS A 108 4.95 -9.63 -5.31
N ALA A 109 4.64 -8.34 -5.39
CA ALA A 109 5.51 -7.30 -5.92
C ALA A 109 6.08 -6.42 -4.81
N MET A 110 7.30 -5.92 -5.01
CA MET A 110 7.87 -4.90 -4.15
C MET A 110 8.58 -3.86 -5.00
N LYS A 111 8.52 -2.60 -4.55
CA LYS A 111 9.22 -1.48 -5.14
C LYS A 111 10.03 -0.76 -4.08
N PHE A 112 11.15 -0.19 -4.50
CA PHE A 112 11.88 0.81 -3.74
C PHE A 112 12.14 2.02 -4.65
N ASN A 113 11.59 3.16 -4.26
CA ASN A 113 11.33 4.30 -5.13
C ASN A 113 10.59 3.80 -6.39
N ASP A 114 11.05 4.19 -7.58
CA ASP A 114 10.42 3.81 -8.85
C ASP A 114 10.85 2.45 -9.39
N ASN A 115 11.71 1.72 -8.67
CA ASN A 115 12.29 0.47 -9.15
C ASN A 115 11.57 -0.75 -8.58
N VAL A 116 11.10 -1.63 -9.46
CA VAL A 116 10.63 -2.96 -9.08
C VAL A 116 11.82 -3.81 -8.64
N LEU A 117 11.72 -4.42 -7.46
CA LEU A 117 12.80 -5.22 -6.89
C LEU A 117 12.86 -6.61 -7.53
N SER A 118 14.08 -7.10 -7.81
CA SER A 118 14.33 -8.49 -8.18
C SER A 118 14.01 -9.45 -7.01
N VAL A 119 13.90 -10.75 -7.28
CA VAL A 119 13.65 -11.76 -6.24
C VAL A 119 14.68 -11.69 -5.11
N GLU A 120 15.96 -11.54 -5.45
CA GLU A 120 17.03 -11.38 -4.46
C GLU A 120 16.84 -10.11 -3.63
N GLN A 121 16.52 -8.98 -4.27
CA GLN A 121 16.30 -7.72 -3.57
C GLN A 121 15.07 -7.75 -2.67
N LYS A 122 13.99 -8.45 -3.07
CA LYS A 122 12.82 -8.69 -2.22
C LYS A 122 13.21 -9.47 -0.97
N ASN A 123 13.95 -10.55 -1.12
CA ASN A 123 14.43 -11.36 0.01
C ASN A 123 15.34 -10.55 0.94
N ASN A 124 16.22 -9.72 0.38
CA ASN A 124 17.08 -8.81 1.14
C ASN A 124 16.28 -7.76 1.92
N LEU A 125 15.23 -7.18 1.32
CA LEU A 125 14.35 -6.23 2.00
C LEU A 125 13.60 -6.89 3.16
N ILE A 126 12.94 -8.03 2.91
CA ILE A 126 12.23 -8.77 3.96
C ILE A 126 13.22 -9.16 5.07
N GLY A 127 14.35 -9.77 4.73
CA GLY A 127 15.36 -10.18 5.73
C GLY A 127 15.86 -9.01 6.58
N MET A 128 16.05 -7.82 5.98
CA MET A 128 16.43 -6.62 6.70
C MET A 128 15.33 -6.15 7.67
N VAL A 129 14.06 -6.17 7.26
CA VAL A 129 12.92 -5.81 8.13
C VAL A 129 12.88 -6.69 9.38
N TYR A 130 12.95 -8.02 9.20
CA TYR A 130 12.91 -8.95 10.33
C TYR A 130 14.16 -8.87 11.21
N LYS A 131 15.34 -8.70 10.62
CA LYS A 131 16.57 -8.45 11.39
C LYS A 131 16.47 -7.18 12.21
N THR A 132 15.87 -6.11 11.67
CA THR A 132 15.65 -4.85 12.38
C THR A 132 14.75 -5.05 13.59
N TRP A 133 13.64 -5.78 13.42
CA TRP A 133 12.77 -6.16 14.54
C TRP A 133 13.53 -6.96 15.61
N GLN A 134 14.27 -7.99 15.23
CA GLN A 134 15.06 -8.82 16.16
C GLN A 134 16.06 -7.99 16.97
N MET A 135 16.83 -7.12 16.31
CA MET A 135 17.79 -6.23 16.99
C MET A 135 17.11 -5.28 17.98
N LYS A 136 15.90 -4.80 17.65
CA LYS A 136 15.12 -3.94 18.56
C LYS A 136 14.65 -4.72 19.79
N GLN A 137 14.18 -5.96 19.64
CA GLN A 137 13.79 -6.76 20.80
C GLN A 137 14.96 -6.99 21.77
N LEU A 138 16.17 -7.25 21.26
CA LEU A 138 17.37 -7.43 22.08
C LEU A 138 17.83 -6.14 22.77
N ALA A 139 17.58 -4.96 22.19
CA ALA A 139 17.98 -3.68 22.77
C ALA A 139 17.11 -3.25 23.95
N TYR A 140 15.95 -3.88 24.14
CA TYR A 140 15.03 -3.62 25.26
C TYR A 140 14.98 -4.76 26.29
N GLN A 141 15.87 -5.74 26.17
CA GLN A 141 16.16 -6.76 27.19
C GLN A 141 17.33 -6.30 28.07
#